data_AF-A0A934RH17-F1
#
_entry.id   AF-A0A934RH17-F1
#
_cell.length_a   1.000
_cell.length_b   1.000
_cell.length_c   1.000
_cell.angle_alpha   90.00
_cell.angle_beta   90.00
_cell.angle_gamma   90.00
#
_symmetry.space_group_name_H-M   'P 1'
#
loop_
_entity.id
_entity.type
_entity.pdbx_description
1 polymer ?
#
loop_
_entity_poly.entity_id
_entity_poly.type
_entity_poly.pdbx_seq_one_letter_code
_entity_poly.pdbx_strand_id
1 'polypeptide(L)'
;MKALLVIDIQNDFLPGGTLAVSGSDRVIPLINELMPSYELVVATQDWHPKDHGSFAANHEGRSPGEVVDLDGLDQILWPVHCVAGSEGAEFPESLHTHRIDHIVRKGGDTRVDSYSGFFDNGRRRSTGLAGLLKREGVTEVHLVGVATDYCVKFTALDAVDEGFRTVLVEDACEGVDLKGGDVRMAIEAMESRGVEICSVEEVMAETETLYRPVGPEELTKLVQGSFRSWPPRLPEQPIFYPVTNEGYAEQIAREWNVPDSGSAAVTRFRVKRSFLSKYERKIVGSREHEEYWIPAEDLDEFNRNLDGPIEVIKQLQET
;
A
#
# COMPACT_ATOMS: atom_id res chain seq x y z
N MET A 1 -6.43 11.48 4.40
CA MET A 1 -6.35 10.02 4.16
C MET A 1 -4.93 9.67 3.69
N LYS A 2 -4.42 8.47 3.99
CA LYS A 2 -3.15 7.95 3.44
C LYS A 2 -3.42 7.04 2.24
N ALA A 3 -2.62 7.14 1.19
CA ALA A 3 -2.69 6.23 0.03
C ALA A 3 -1.34 5.55 -0.24
N LEU A 4 -1.38 4.29 -0.67
CA LEU A 4 -0.20 3.57 -1.15
C LEU A 4 -0.11 3.70 -2.68
N LEU A 5 1.03 4.17 -3.17
CA LEU A 5 1.36 4.20 -4.59
C LEU A 5 2.29 3.03 -4.91
N VAL A 6 1.77 2.04 -5.65
CA VAL A 6 2.52 0.85 -6.09
C VAL A 6 3.08 1.11 -7.48
N ILE A 7 4.37 1.44 -7.55
CA ILE A 7 5.00 1.92 -8.77
C ILE A 7 5.53 0.76 -9.60
N ASP A 8 4.93 0.57 -10.78
CA ASP A 8 5.45 -0.22 -11.90
C ASP A 8 5.93 -1.65 -11.55
N ILE A 9 5.22 -2.36 -10.65
CA ILE A 9 5.48 -3.79 -10.39
C ILE A 9 4.99 -4.64 -11.57
N GLN A 10 5.67 -4.55 -12.72
CA GLN A 10 5.29 -5.21 -13.99
C GLN A 10 6.31 -6.26 -14.39
N ASN A 11 5.87 -7.27 -15.14
CA ASN A 11 6.68 -8.42 -15.52
C ASN A 11 8.03 -8.04 -16.18
N ASP A 12 8.04 -7.02 -17.04
CA ASP A 12 9.27 -6.60 -17.72
C ASP A 12 10.33 -6.01 -16.78
N PHE A 13 9.94 -5.52 -15.60
CA PHE A 13 10.86 -5.01 -14.59
C PHE A 13 11.29 -6.06 -13.56
N LEU A 14 10.69 -7.26 -13.58
CA LEU A 14 11.03 -8.35 -12.69
C LEU A 14 12.14 -9.25 -13.27
N PRO A 15 12.82 -10.08 -12.46
CA PRO A 15 13.81 -11.03 -12.96
C PRO A 15 13.23 -11.93 -14.07
N GLY A 16 13.85 -11.88 -15.25
CA GLY A 16 13.39 -12.57 -16.46
C GLY A 16 12.65 -11.68 -17.47
N GLY A 17 12.26 -10.47 -17.07
CA GLY A 17 11.71 -9.44 -17.94
C GLY A 17 12.73 -8.77 -18.87
N THR A 18 12.24 -8.00 -19.84
CA THR A 18 13.09 -7.33 -20.84
C THR A 18 13.92 -6.16 -20.31
N LEU A 19 13.50 -5.56 -19.19
CA LEU A 19 14.21 -4.50 -18.47
C LEU A 19 14.27 -4.83 -16.97
N ALA A 20 14.66 -6.07 -16.66
CA ALA A 20 14.67 -6.60 -15.30
C ALA A 20 15.52 -5.75 -14.35
N VAL A 21 14.90 -5.31 -13.26
CA VAL A 21 15.56 -4.74 -12.08
C VAL A 21 15.99 -5.90 -11.18
N SER A 22 17.27 -5.97 -10.82
CA SER A 22 17.80 -7.10 -10.05
C SER A 22 17.24 -7.10 -8.63
N GLY A 23 16.62 -8.22 -8.21
CA GLY A 23 16.06 -8.36 -6.85
C GLY A 23 14.65 -7.79 -6.66
N SER A 24 14.05 -7.22 -7.70
CA SER A 24 12.72 -6.59 -7.64
C SER A 24 11.57 -7.55 -7.33
N ASP A 25 11.76 -8.87 -7.45
CA ASP A 25 10.78 -9.86 -7.00
C ASP A 25 10.63 -9.89 -5.47
N ARG A 26 11.65 -9.47 -4.72
CA ARG A 26 11.67 -9.49 -3.25
C ARG A 26 10.79 -8.44 -2.60
N VAL A 27 10.44 -7.37 -3.32
CA VAL A 27 9.57 -6.31 -2.78
C VAL A 27 8.09 -6.74 -2.81
N ILE A 28 7.71 -7.68 -3.68
CA ILE A 28 6.30 -8.06 -3.88
C ILE A 28 5.64 -8.58 -2.60
N PRO A 29 6.24 -9.51 -1.82
CA PRO A 29 5.67 -9.95 -0.55
C PRO A 29 5.46 -8.80 0.45
N LEU A 30 6.40 -7.85 0.52
CA LEU A 30 6.32 -6.70 1.41
C LEU A 30 5.21 -5.74 0.98
N ILE A 31 5.09 -5.47 -0.33
CA ILE A 31 4.00 -4.66 -0.88
C ILE A 31 2.64 -5.31 -0.59
N ASN A 32 2.53 -6.62 -0.78
CA ASN A 32 1.31 -7.37 -0.49
C ASN A 32 0.93 -7.30 1.00
N GLU A 33 1.92 -7.31 1.90
CA GLU A 33 1.73 -7.14 3.35
C GLU A 33 1.31 -5.71 3.72
N LEU A 34 1.80 -4.70 3.00
CA LEU A 34 1.47 -3.29 3.23
C LEU A 34 0.07 -2.90 2.75
N MET A 35 -0.37 -3.41 1.60
CA MET A 35 -1.64 -3.02 0.94
C MET A 35 -2.87 -3.01 1.89
N PRO A 36 -3.03 -3.94 2.85
CA PRO A 36 -4.13 -3.89 3.82
C PRO A 36 -4.16 -2.67 4.76
N SER A 37 -3.04 -1.96 4.93
CA SER A 37 -2.88 -0.78 5.82
C SER A 37 -3.29 0.55 5.16
N TYR A 38 -3.85 0.48 3.95
CA TYR A 38 -4.21 1.68 3.22
C TYR A 38 -5.67 1.62 2.80
N GLU A 39 -6.33 2.77 2.96
CA GLU A 39 -7.72 2.96 2.52
C GLU A 39 -7.82 3.03 0.99
N LEU A 40 -6.74 3.48 0.34
CA LEU A 40 -6.61 3.64 -1.10
C LEU A 40 -5.26 3.11 -1.56
N VAL A 41 -5.27 2.18 -2.51
CA VAL A 41 -4.08 1.66 -3.20
C VAL A 41 -4.19 2.00 -4.69
N VAL A 42 -3.24 2.78 -5.18
CA VAL A 42 -3.15 3.15 -6.60
C VAL A 42 -1.87 2.55 -7.17
N ALA A 43 -1.98 1.79 -8.25
CA ALA A 43 -0.82 1.30 -8.97
C ALA A 43 -0.54 2.13 -10.21
N THR A 44 0.73 2.27 -10.57
CA THR A 44 1.12 2.78 -11.88
C THR A 44 1.51 1.63 -12.81
N GLN A 45 1.37 1.87 -14.11
CA GLN A 45 1.90 0.99 -15.16
C GLN A 45 2.57 1.82 -16.23
N ASP A 46 3.81 1.50 -16.57
CA ASP A 46 4.36 1.84 -17.87
C ASP A 46 3.56 1.13 -18.95
N TRP A 47 3.19 1.91 -19.98
CA TRP A 47 2.23 1.49 -20.98
C TRP A 47 2.55 2.08 -22.35
N HIS A 48 3.70 1.65 -22.87
CA HIS A 48 4.30 2.25 -24.06
C HIS A 48 3.70 1.70 -25.37
N PRO A 49 3.49 2.54 -26.39
CA PRO A 49 3.35 2.08 -27.77
C PRO A 49 4.62 1.35 -28.25
N LYS A 50 4.48 0.43 -29.22
CA LYS A 50 5.63 -0.31 -29.78
C LYS A 50 6.70 0.61 -30.40
N ASP A 51 6.26 1.73 -30.96
CA ASP A 51 7.06 2.76 -31.59
C ASP A 51 7.44 3.91 -30.63
N HIS A 52 7.39 3.68 -29.31
CA HIS A 52 7.73 4.69 -28.31
C HIS A 52 9.20 5.15 -28.43
N GLY A 53 9.41 6.46 -28.34
CA GLY A 53 10.71 7.10 -28.55
C GLY A 53 11.75 6.83 -27.47
N SER A 54 11.36 6.29 -26.31
CA SER A 54 12.32 5.84 -25.29
C SER A 54 13.01 4.53 -25.66
N PHE A 55 12.53 3.78 -26.66
CA PHE A 55 13.13 2.49 -27.01
C PHE A 55 14.29 2.66 -27.98
N ALA A 56 15.45 2.08 -27.65
CA ALA A 56 16.61 2.06 -28.53
C ALA A 56 16.31 1.45 -29.90
N ALA A 57 15.41 0.45 -29.97
CA ALA A 57 14.99 -0.20 -31.20
C ALA A 57 14.32 0.76 -32.21
N ASN A 58 13.81 1.90 -31.75
CA ASN A 58 13.17 2.92 -32.60
C ASN A 58 14.14 4.03 -33.06
N HIS A 59 15.44 3.89 -32.79
CA HIS A 59 16.49 4.81 -33.21
C HIS A 59 17.58 4.07 -33.98
N GLU A 60 17.76 4.42 -35.26
CA GLU A 60 18.72 3.74 -36.13
C GLU A 60 20.16 3.87 -35.59
N GLY A 61 20.83 2.72 -35.40
CA GLY A 61 22.22 2.66 -34.96
C GLY A 61 22.45 2.97 -33.48
N ARG A 62 21.40 3.04 -32.66
CA ARG A 62 21.49 3.31 -31.21
C ARG A 62 21.31 2.06 -30.35
N SER A 63 21.86 2.12 -29.14
CA SER A 63 21.80 1.05 -28.14
C SER A 63 21.16 1.51 -26.82
N PRO A 64 20.59 0.61 -26.02
CA PRO A 64 20.14 0.94 -24.67
C PRO A 64 21.27 1.56 -23.82
N GLY A 65 20.92 2.54 -22.99
CA GLY A 65 21.83 3.33 -22.14
C GLY A 65 22.36 4.61 -22.77
N GLU A 66 22.22 4.80 -24.10
CA GLU A 66 22.56 6.06 -24.75
C GLU A 66 21.54 7.16 -24.44
N VAL A 67 21.99 8.42 -24.42
CA VAL A 67 21.11 9.59 -24.25
C VAL A 67 20.89 10.26 -25.61
N VAL A 68 19.64 10.57 -25.94
CA VAL A 68 19.23 11.29 -27.16
C VAL A 68 18.33 12.47 -26.83
N ASP A 69 18.21 13.41 -27.77
CA ASP A 69 17.12 14.39 -27.73
C ASP A 69 15.84 13.73 -28.22
N LEU A 70 14.82 13.73 -27.37
CA LEU A 70 13.47 13.29 -27.72
C LEU A 70 12.50 14.46 -27.47
N ASP A 71 12.07 15.10 -28.55
CA ASP A 71 11.14 16.24 -28.52
C ASP A 71 11.66 17.38 -27.61
N GLY A 72 12.96 17.66 -27.64
CA GLY A 72 13.61 18.72 -26.86
C GLY A 72 13.93 18.36 -25.40
N LEU A 73 13.96 17.07 -25.06
CA LEU A 73 14.30 16.56 -23.73
C LEU A 73 15.42 15.52 -23.83
N ASP A 74 16.32 15.50 -22.85
CA ASP A 74 17.29 14.43 -22.69
C ASP A 74 16.55 13.12 -22.33
N GLN A 75 16.72 12.09 -23.14
CA GLN A 75 16.07 10.79 -23.00
C GLN A 75 17.10 9.67 -22.98
N ILE A 76 17.10 8.84 -21.93
CA ILE A 76 17.84 7.58 -21.92
C ILE A 76 17.09 6.57 -22.79
N LEU A 77 17.79 5.92 -23.71
CA LEU A 77 17.23 4.85 -24.50
C LEU A 77 17.21 3.53 -23.71
N TRP A 78 16.08 2.86 -23.70
CA TRP A 78 15.85 1.60 -22.99
C TRP A 78 15.67 0.44 -23.97
N PRO A 79 15.82 -0.82 -23.53
CA PRO A 79 15.26 -1.96 -24.26
C PRO A 79 13.75 -1.77 -24.47
N VAL A 80 13.16 -2.47 -25.44
CA VAL A 80 11.69 -2.51 -25.56
C VAL A 80 11.13 -3.21 -24.32
N HIS A 81 10.26 -2.52 -23.59
CA HIS A 81 9.64 -3.01 -22.35
C HIS A 81 8.23 -2.43 -22.20
N CYS A 82 7.40 -3.06 -21.37
CA CYS A 82 6.06 -2.61 -20.97
C CYS A 82 5.19 -2.12 -22.14
N VAL A 83 5.30 -2.82 -23.27
CA VAL A 83 4.51 -2.52 -24.47
C VAL A 83 3.03 -2.75 -24.18
N ALA A 84 2.20 -1.77 -24.49
CA ALA A 84 0.77 -1.82 -24.28
C ALA A 84 0.13 -3.13 -24.77
N GLY A 85 -0.46 -3.88 -23.84
CA GLY A 85 -1.14 -5.15 -24.09
C GLY A 85 -0.23 -6.36 -24.26
N SER A 86 1.07 -6.25 -23.96
CA SER A 86 1.96 -7.41 -23.86
C SER A 86 1.93 -8.00 -22.45
N GLU A 87 2.34 -9.27 -22.33
CA GLU A 87 2.58 -9.94 -21.04
C GLU A 87 3.60 -9.18 -20.18
N GLY A 88 4.62 -8.59 -20.80
CA GLY A 88 5.63 -7.79 -20.12
C GLY A 88 5.08 -6.53 -19.43
N ALA A 89 3.97 -5.98 -19.93
CA ALA A 89 3.29 -4.84 -19.33
C ALA A 89 2.26 -5.22 -18.25
N GLU A 90 1.99 -6.51 -18.04
CA GLU A 90 1.06 -6.96 -17.01
C GLU A 90 1.74 -6.96 -15.62
N PHE A 91 0.92 -6.90 -14.57
CA PHE A 91 1.37 -7.16 -13.21
C PHE A 91 1.64 -8.66 -13.04
N PRO A 92 2.63 -9.08 -12.22
CA PRO A 92 2.88 -10.49 -11.96
C PRO A 92 1.73 -11.13 -11.17
N GLU A 93 1.53 -12.44 -11.35
CA GLU A 93 0.51 -13.20 -10.60
C GLU A 93 0.72 -13.15 -9.08
N SER A 94 1.95 -12.93 -8.63
CA SER A 94 2.31 -12.82 -7.22
C SER A 94 1.88 -11.51 -6.56
N LEU A 95 1.53 -10.48 -7.32
CA LEU A 95 1.01 -9.21 -6.78
C LEU A 95 -0.49 -9.35 -6.48
N HIS A 96 -0.92 -8.94 -5.28
CA HIS A 96 -2.33 -8.97 -4.87
C HIS A 96 -3.17 -7.89 -5.54
N THR A 97 -3.34 -7.97 -6.86
CA THR A 97 -4.02 -6.95 -7.69
C THR A 97 -5.47 -6.68 -7.31
N HIS A 98 -6.14 -7.63 -6.65
CA HIS A 98 -7.48 -7.43 -6.08
C HIS A 98 -7.55 -6.36 -4.98
N ARG A 99 -6.41 -5.92 -4.45
CA ARG A 99 -6.28 -4.82 -3.49
C ARG A 99 -6.03 -3.46 -4.13
N ILE A 100 -5.80 -3.40 -5.44
CA ILE A 100 -5.54 -2.16 -6.18
C ILE A 100 -6.89 -1.53 -6.57
N ASP A 101 -7.15 -0.31 -6.09
CA ASP A 101 -8.39 0.41 -6.37
C ASP A 101 -8.35 1.11 -7.74
N HIS A 102 -7.19 1.64 -8.13
CA HIS A 102 -6.99 2.33 -9.40
C HIS A 102 -5.65 1.99 -10.04
N ILE A 103 -5.64 1.96 -11.38
CA ILE A 103 -4.43 1.84 -12.19
C ILE A 103 -4.27 3.10 -13.02
N VAL A 104 -3.13 3.78 -12.88
CA VAL A 104 -2.74 4.93 -13.70
C VAL A 104 -1.67 4.51 -14.68
N ARG A 105 -2.00 4.55 -15.98
CA ARG A 105 -1.06 4.23 -17.05
C ARG A 105 -0.27 5.47 -17.47
N LYS A 106 1.03 5.32 -17.66
CA LYS A 106 1.97 6.37 -18.07
C LYS A 106 2.82 5.92 -19.27
N GLY A 107 3.50 6.86 -19.93
CA GLY A 107 4.36 6.56 -21.09
C GLY A 107 3.62 6.31 -22.41
N GLY A 108 2.37 6.79 -22.54
CA GLY A 108 1.52 6.51 -23.70
C GLY A 108 1.77 7.39 -24.95
N ASP A 109 2.53 8.49 -24.84
CA ASP A 109 2.87 9.35 -26.00
C ASP A 109 4.23 8.95 -26.55
N THR A 110 4.30 8.61 -27.83
CA THR A 110 5.54 8.14 -28.47
C THR A 110 6.68 9.16 -28.45
N ARG A 111 6.41 10.45 -28.21
CA ARG A 111 7.40 11.53 -28.27
C ARG A 111 7.88 12.00 -26.91
N VAL A 112 7.36 11.48 -25.81
CA VAL A 112 7.78 11.89 -24.47
C VAL A 112 7.59 10.75 -23.48
N ASP A 113 8.66 10.41 -22.79
CA ASP A 113 8.65 9.39 -21.74
C ASP A 113 8.02 9.92 -20.44
N SER A 114 7.69 9.02 -19.52
CA SER A 114 6.97 9.37 -18.29
C SER A 114 7.41 8.50 -17.12
N TYR A 115 8.48 8.88 -16.43
CA TYR A 115 8.91 8.20 -15.21
C TYR A 115 7.94 8.46 -14.06
N SER A 116 7.52 9.71 -13.89
CA SER A 116 6.59 10.07 -12.83
C SER A 116 5.19 9.51 -13.10
N GLY A 117 4.57 9.02 -12.04
CA GLY A 117 3.14 8.71 -12.00
C GLY A 117 2.24 9.94 -12.10
N PHE A 118 2.76 11.17 -11.99
CA PHE A 118 1.98 12.42 -12.02
C PHE A 118 2.01 13.15 -13.37
N PHE A 119 3.16 13.13 -14.05
CA PHE A 119 3.40 13.89 -15.28
C PHE A 119 4.34 13.15 -16.23
N ASP A 120 4.29 13.50 -17.51
CA ASP A 120 5.37 13.15 -18.44
C ASP A 120 6.69 13.85 -18.07
N ASN A 121 7.82 13.38 -18.58
CA ASN A 121 9.16 13.88 -18.22
C ASN A 121 9.36 15.37 -18.54
N GLY A 122 8.59 15.93 -19.47
CA GLY A 122 8.58 17.35 -19.79
C GLY A 122 7.58 18.18 -18.95
N ARG A 123 6.83 17.53 -18.06
CA ARG A 123 5.66 18.08 -17.36
C ARG A 123 4.65 18.77 -18.29
N ARG A 124 4.55 18.28 -19.54
CA ARG A 124 3.68 18.83 -20.60
C ARG A 124 2.25 18.33 -20.43
N ARG A 125 2.08 17.11 -19.91
CA ARG A 125 0.78 16.50 -19.60
C ARG A 125 0.78 15.86 -18.23
N SER A 126 -0.37 15.94 -17.57
CA SER A 126 -0.65 15.15 -16.36
C SER A 126 -1.19 13.78 -16.73
N THR A 127 -0.85 12.78 -15.93
CA THR A 127 -1.44 11.42 -15.97
C THR A 127 -2.84 11.38 -15.35
N GLY A 128 -3.22 12.42 -14.59
CA GLY A 128 -4.44 12.46 -13.79
C GLY A 128 -4.30 11.95 -12.35
N LEU A 129 -3.13 11.42 -11.94
CA LEU A 129 -2.92 10.88 -10.59
C LEU A 129 -3.18 11.91 -9.48
N ALA A 130 -2.63 13.13 -9.59
CA ALA A 130 -2.89 14.20 -8.60
C ALA A 130 -4.39 14.49 -8.46
N GLY A 131 -5.11 14.56 -9.58
CA GLY A 131 -6.55 14.80 -9.59
C GLY A 131 -7.32 13.66 -8.94
N LEU A 132 -6.90 12.40 -9.16
CA LEU A 132 -7.47 11.24 -8.48
C LEU A 132 -7.27 11.33 -6.97
N LEU A 133 -6.03 11.46 -6.51
CA LEU A 133 -5.69 11.50 -5.09
C LEU A 133 -6.39 12.66 -4.36
N LYS A 134 -6.43 13.85 -4.97
CA LYS A 134 -7.13 15.02 -4.39
C LYS A 134 -8.65 14.80 -4.27
N ARG A 135 -9.27 14.12 -5.24
CA ARG A 135 -10.71 13.77 -5.17
C ARG A 135 -11.02 12.76 -4.07
N GLU A 136 -10.12 11.82 -3.83
CA GLU A 136 -10.23 10.82 -2.74
C GLU A 136 -9.87 11.39 -1.35
N GLY A 137 -9.50 12.68 -1.25
CA GLY A 137 -9.14 13.29 0.03
C GLY A 137 -7.80 12.82 0.61
N VAL A 138 -6.90 12.35 -0.26
CA VAL A 138 -5.54 11.96 0.10
C VAL A 138 -4.73 13.19 0.47
N THR A 139 -4.03 13.09 1.60
CA THR A 139 -3.15 14.14 2.12
C THR A 139 -1.71 13.67 2.26
N GLU A 140 -1.50 12.35 2.25
CA GLU A 140 -0.21 11.68 2.42
C GLU A 140 -0.14 10.47 1.49
N VAL A 141 0.99 10.30 0.79
CA VAL A 141 1.26 9.19 -0.11
C VAL A 141 2.51 8.43 0.34
N HIS A 142 2.42 7.11 0.35
CA HIS A 142 3.53 6.20 0.62
C HIS A 142 3.88 5.51 -0.70
N LEU A 143 5.16 5.48 -1.06
CA LEU A 143 5.62 4.95 -2.33
C LEU A 143 6.40 3.65 -2.13
N VAL A 144 6.08 2.67 -2.98
CA VAL A 144 6.75 1.37 -3.09
C VAL A 144 6.95 1.02 -4.55
N GLY A 145 7.85 0.09 -4.86
CA GLY A 145 7.98 -0.50 -6.18
C GLY A 145 9.28 -0.18 -6.90
N VAL A 146 9.22 -0.06 -8.23
CA VAL A 146 10.42 0.02 -9.08
C VAL A 146 10.33 1.13 -10.14
N ALA A 147 11.44 1.68 -10.62
CA ALA A 147 12.77 1.61 -10.00
C ALA A 147 12.97 2.77 -9.00
N THR A 148 13.63 2.53 -7.86
CA THR A 148 13.91 3.52 -6.82
C THR A 148 14.54 4.81 -7.38
N ASP A 149 15.48 4.67 -8.31
CA ASP A 149 16.27 5.74 -8.93
C ASP A 149 15.61 6.41 -10.16
N TYR A 150 14.47 5.89 -10.61
CA TYR A 150 13.68 6.42 -11.73
C TYR A 150 12.21 6.65 -11.33
N CYS A 151 11.29 5.79 -11.74
CA CYS A 151 9.84 6.01 -11.60
C CYS A 151 9.43 6.34 -10.17
N VAL A 152 9.99 5.65 -9.17
CA VAL A 152 9.72 5.92 -7.76
C VAL A 152 10.21 7.32 -7.37
N LYS A 153 11.48 7.65 -7.65
CA LYS A 153 12.06 8.98 -7.38
C LYS A 153 11.26 10.10 -8.03
N PHE A 154 11.01 10.01 -9.34
CA PHE A 154 10.29 11.06 -10.07
C PHE A 154 8.85 11.22 -9.54
N THR A 155 8.18 10.12 -9.22
CA THR A 155 6.84 10.15 -8.61
C THR A 155 6.87 10.78 -7.21
N ALA A 156 7.87 10.45 -6.38
CA ALA A 156 8.00 11.02 -5.04
C ALA A 156 8.24 12.53 -5.09
N LEU A 157 9.14 12.99 -5.96
CA LEU A 157 9.44 14.41 -6.12
C LEU A 157 8.22 15.20 -6.62
N ASP A 158 7.49 14.65 -7.59
CA ASP A 158 6.27 15.28 -8.08
C ASP A 158 5.14 15.24 -7.04
N ALA A 159 5.06 14.21 -6.19
CA ALA A 159 4.09 14.17 -5.09
C ALA A 159 4.31 15.32 -4.09
N VAL A 160 5.57 15.60 -3.75
CA VAL A 160 5.94 16.75 -2.92
C VAL A 160 5.50 18.06 -3.60
N ASP A 161 5.79 18.21 -4.90
CA ASP A 161 5.42 19.41 -5.65
C ASP A 161 3.90 19.60 -5.78
N GLU A 162 3.13 18.50 -5.80
CA GLU A 162 1.67 18.51 -5.81
C GLU A 162 1.06 18.77 -4.42
N GLY A 163 1.88 18.85 -3.37
CA GLY A 163 1.52 19.24 -2.01
C GLY A 163 1.12 18.07 -1.10
N PHE A 164 1.46 16.83 -1.46
CA PHE A 164 1.24 15.68 -0.59
C PHE A 164 2.39 15.56 0.41
N ARG A 165 2.09 15.12 1.64
CA ARG A 165 3.15 14.54 2.48
C ARG A 165 3.61 13.24 1.81
N THR A 166 4.90 13.06 1.65
CA THR A 166 5.44 11.97 0.83
C THR A 166 6.39 11.13 1.65
N VAL A 167 6.16 9.82 1.63
CA VAL A 167 6.97 8.83 2.34
C VAL A 167 7.45 7.78 1.34
N LEU A 168 8.74 7.46 1.37
CA LEU A 168 9.30 6.30 0.69
C LEU A 168 9.39 5.14 1.68
N VAL A 169 8.81 3.99 1.33
CA VAL A 169 9.01 2.75 2.09
C VAL A 169 10.17 1.99 1.44
N GLU A 170 11.37 2.24 1.93
CA GLU A 170 12.65 1.95 1.24
C GLU A 170 12.84 0.47 0.96
N ASP A 171 12.59 -0.39 1.95
CA ASP A 171 12.74 -1.84 1.84
C ASP A 171 11.67 -2.52 0.97
N ALA A 172 10.63 -1.79 0.59
CA ALA A 172 9.64 -2.17 -0.42
C ALA A 172 9.90 -1.51 -1.79
N CYS A 173 11.12 -1.02 -2.03
CA CYS A 173 11.57 -0.50 -3.32
C CYS A 173 12.85 -1.21 -3.81
N GLU A 174 13.04 -1.27 -5.12
CA GLU A 174 14.28 -1.78 -5.72
C GLU A 174 14.69 -0.90 -6.93
N GLY A 175 15.99 -0.70 -7.13
CA GLY A 175 16.52 0.25 -8.12
C GLY A 175 17.35 -0.39 -9.23
N VAL A 176 17.50 0.33 -10.35
CA VAL A 176 18.30 -0.15 -11.50
C VAL A 176 19.80 -0.12 -11.16
N ASP A 177 20.25 0.96 -10.53
CA ASP A 177 21.64 1.19 -10.09
C ASP A 177 22.69 1.10 -11.20
N LEU A 178 22.43 1.74 -12.36
CA LEU A 178 23.26 1.59 -13.57
C LEU A 178 24.75 1.89 -13.37
N LYS A 179 25.10 2.87 -12.52
CA LYS A 179 26.50 3.31 -12.30
C LYS A 179 27.06 2.91 -10.93
N GLY A 180 26.27 2.25 -10.10
CA GLY A 180 26.62 1.99 -8.71
C GLY A 180 26.46 3.24 -7.83
N GLY A 181 25.53 3.18 -6.89
CA GLY A 181 25.21 4.30 -5.99
C GLY A 181 24.14 5.27 -6.52
N ASP A 182 23.54 5.01 -7.68
CA ASP A 182 22.43 5.81 -8.23
C ASP A 182 21.21 5.75 -7.31
N VAL A 183 20.93 4.58 -6.72
CA VAL A 183 19.86 4.39 -5.74
C VAL A 183 20.06 5.26 -4.50
N ARG A 184 21.27 5.22 -3.92
CA ARG A 184 21.60 6.05 -2.76
C ARG A 184 21.44 7.54 -3.08
N MET A 185 21.96 8.00 -4.22
CA MET A 185 21.81 9.40 -4.64
C MET A 185 20.34 9.78 -4.90
N ALA A 186 19.52 8.84 -5.40
CA ALA A 186 18.10 9.05 -5.58
C ALA A 186 17.38 9.26 -4.25
N ILE A 187 17.68 8.44 -3.25
CA ILE A 187 17.14 8.57 -1.89
C ILE A 187 17.58 9.89 -1.25
N GLU A 188 18.88 10.21 -1.29
CA GLU A 188 19.40 11.49 -0.78
C GLU A 188 18.72 12.70 -1.46
N ALA A 189 18.44 12.62 -2.77
CA ALA A 189 17.72 13.66 -3.49
C ALA A 189 16.24 13.77 -3.05
N MET A 190 15.56 12.65 -2.81
CA MET A 190 14.20 12.62 -2.28
C MET A 190 14.14 13.22 -0.86
N GLU A 191 15.04 12.80 0.04
CA GLU A 191 15.14 13.33 1.40
C GLU A 191 15.39 14.85 1.40
N SER A 192 16.29 15.33 0.53
CA SER A 192 16.59 16.77 0.41
C SER A 192 15.37 17.61 -0.01
N ARG A 193 14.36 16.98 -0.60
CA ARG A 193 13.11 17.58 -1.04
C ARG A 193 11.97 17.39 -0.03
N GLY A 194 12.23 16.75 1.11
CA GLY A 194 11.26 16.56 2.18
C GLY A 194 10.47 15.26 2.09
N VAL A 195 10.93 14.29 1.30
CA VAL A 195 10.40 12.91 1.36
C VAL A 195 10.92 12.25 2.64
N GLU A 196 10.02 11.71 3.45
CA GLU A 196 10.37 10.91 4.62
C GLU A 196 10.72 9.49 4.20
N ILE A 197 11.70 8.86 4.85
CA ILE A 197 12.11 7.48 4.56
C ILE A 197 11.72 6.60 5.74
N CYS A 198 11.15 5.44 5.47
CA CYS A 198 10.82 4.45 6.48
C CYS A 198 10.93 3.03 5.93
N SER A 199 10.86 2.04 6.82
CA SER A 199 10.73 0.63 6.46
C SER A 199 9.28 0.15 6.55
N VAL A 200 8.99 -1.02 5.96
CA VAL A 200 7.73 -1.75 6.15
C VAL A 200 7.46 -1.97 7.63
N GLU A 201 8.49 -2.34 8.40
CA GLU A 201 8.36 -2.54 9.84
C GLU A 201 7.88 -1.26 10.55
N GLU A 202 8.43 -0.10 10.19
CA GLU A 202 8.03 1.20 10.79
C GLU A 202 6.60 1.59 10.41
N VAL A 203 6.19 1.39 9.16
CA VAL A 203 4.80 1.58 8.73
C VAL A 203 3.85 0.70 9.54
N MET A 204 4.20 -0.57 9.70
CA MET A 204 3.38 -1.55 10.41
C MET A 204 3.37 -1.32 11.93
N ALA A 205 4.49 -0.86 12.49
CA ALA A 205 4.66 -0.57 13.91
C ALA A 205 3.78 0.60 14.38
N GLU A 206 3.28 1.46 13.50
CA GLU A 206 2.29 2.51 13.85
C GLU A 206 0.97 1.92 14.37
N THR A 207 0.72 0.63 14.15
CA THR A 207 -0.51 -0.05 14.52
C THR A 207 -0.28 -1.21 15.49
N GLU A 208 -1.35 -1.60 16.17
CA GLU A 208 -1.39 -2.76 17.02
C GLU A 208 -2.52 -3.68 16.57
N THR A 209 -2.20 -4.95 16.34
CA THR A 209 -3.17 -5.99 16.05
C THR A 209 -3.91 -6.35 17.33
N LEU A 210 -5.23 -6.22 17.27
CA LEU A 210 -6.15 -6.58 18.33
C LEU A 210 -7.16 -7.59 17.80
N TYR A 211 -7.81 -8.27 18.73
CA TYR A 211 -8.77 -9.32 18.46
C TYR A 211 -10.05 -9.07 19.24
N ARG A 212 -11.17 -9.57 18.72
CA ARG A 212 -12.43 -9.55 19.45
C ARG A 212 -13.29 -10.74 19.06
N PRO A 213 -13.75 -11.55 20.03
CA PRO A 213 -14.78 -12.54 19.79
C PRO A 213 -16.14 -11.85 19.66
N VAL A 214 -16.94 -12.30 18.70
CA VAL A 214 -18.27 -11.77 18.42
C VAL A 214 -19.30 -12.88 18.35
N GLY A 215 -20.51 -12.62 18.86
CA GLY A 215 -21.67 -13.47 18.66
C GLY A 215 -22.32 -13.26 17.27
N PRO A 216 -23.33 -14.07 16.91
CA PRO A 216 -23.94 -14.04 15.58
C PRO A 216 -24.64 -12.71 15.25
N GLU A 217 -25.22 -12.04 16.24
CA GLU A 217 -25.88 -10.73 16.03
C GLU A 217 -24.87 -9.62 15.71
N GLU A 218 -23.76 -9.56 16.44
CA GLU A 218 -22.70 -8.57 16.21
C GLU A 218 -21.99 -8.86 14.87
N LEU A 219 -21.76 -10.13 14.54
CA LEU A 219 -21.22 -10.54 13.24
C LEU A 219 -22.13 -10.11 12.08
N THR A 220 -23.45 -10.25 12.23
CA THR A 220 -24.42 -9.80 11.21
C THR A 220 -24.31 -8.29 10.98
N LYS A 221 -24.14 -7.49 12.05
CA LYS A 221 -23.94 -6.03 11.95
C LYS A 221 -22.61 -5.69 11.26
N LEU A 222 -21.53 -6.43 11.52
CA LEU A 222 -20.25 -6.25 10.83
C LEU A 222 -20.37 -6.52 9.33
N VAL A 223 -21.10 -7.57 8.94
CA VAL A 223 -21.40 -7.86 7.52
C VAL A 223 -22.15 -6.69 6.89
N GLN A 224 -23.17 -6.15 7.56
CA GLN A 224 -23.93 -4.98 7.08
C GLN A 224 -23.05 -3.72 6.98
N GLY A 225 -22.08 -3.56 7.89
CA GLY A 225 -21.10 -2.48 7.91
C GLY A 225 -19.87 -2.72 7.01
N SER A 226 -19.89 -3.74 6.15
CA SER A 226 -18.78 -4.10 5.25
C SER A 226 -17.43 -4.29 5.95
N PHE A 227 -17.47 -4.71 7.22
CA PHE A 227 -16.27 -4.93 8.05
C PHE A 227 -15.35 -3.71 8.20
N ARG A 228 -15.85 -2.49 8.02
CA ARG A 228 -15.03 -1.26 8.14
C ARG A 228 -15.25 -0.48 9.42
N SER A 229 -16.19 -0.90 10.26
CA SER A 229 -16.45 -0.26 11.56
C SER A 229 -17.14 -1.22 12.52
N TRP A 230 -16.86 -1.05 13.80
CA TRP A 230 -17.59 -1.68 14.88
C TRP A 230 -18.98 -1.04 15.04
N PRO A 231 -20.05 -1.84 15.18
CA PRO A 231 -21.38 -1.29 15.40
C PRO A 231 -21.47 -0.57 16.76
N PRO A 232 -22.34 0.44 16.90
CA PRO A 232 -22.57 1.11 18.18
C PRO A 232 -22.91 0.13 19.30
N ARG A 233 -22.37 0.39 20.51
CA ARG A 233 -22.69 -0.38 21.72
C ARG A 233 -24.11 -0.07 22.20
N LEU A 234 -24.72 -1.04 22.88
CA LEU A 234 -26.00 -0.80 23.57
C LEU A 234 -25.78 0.10 24.79
N PRO A 235 -26.78 0.88 25.25
CA PRO A 235 -26.64 1.77 26.41
C PRO A 235 -26.14 1.08 27.68
N GLU A 236 -26.49 -0.19 27.88
CA GLU A 236 -26.07 -1.04 29.00
C GLU A 236 -24.63 -1.59 28.86
N GLN A 237 -23.96 -1.31 27.74
CA GLN A 237 -22.64 -1.79 27.40
C GLN A 237 -21.63 -0.62 27.37
N PRO A 238 -21.21 -0.10 28.53
CA PRO A 238 -20.44 1.14 28.62
C PRO A 238 -19.01 1.03 28.08
N ILE A 239 -18.52 -0.21 27.84
CA ILE A 239 -17.15 -0.46 27.43
C ILE A 239 -17.11 -1.43 26.24
N PHE A 240 -16.19 -1.16 25.32
CA PHE A 240 -15.75 -1.98 24.21
C PHE A 240 -14.41 -2.66 24.56
N TYR A 241 -14.36 -3.99 24.45
CA TYR A 241 -13.25 -4.81 24.94
C TYR A 241 -12.56 -5.52 23.77
N PRO A 242 -11.53 -4.92 23.16
CA PRO A 242 -10.61 -5.63 22.29
C PRO A 242 -9.47 -6.25 23.11
N VAL A 243 -9.05 -7.46 22.74
CA VAL A 243 -7.96 -8.21 23.39
C VAL A 243 -6.70 -8.20 22.55
N THR A 244 -5.52 -8.34 23.16
CA THR A 244 -4.22 -8.25 22.45
C THR A 244 -3.68 -9.60 21.98
N ASN A 245 -4.39 -10.70 22.28
CA ASN A 245 -3.95 -12.07 22.01
C ASN A 245 -5.05 -12.90 21.33
N GLU A 246 -4.71 -13.54 20.21
CA GLU A 246 -5.62 -14.40 19.45
C GLU A 246 -6.15 -15.60 20.26
N GLY A 247 -5.26 -16.30 20.96
CA GLY A 247 -5.61 -17.45 21.79
C GLY A 247 -6.56 -17.07 22.92
N TYR A 248 -6.43 -15.86 23.49
CA TYR A 248 -7.39 -15.35 24.46
C TYR A 248 -8.75 -15.05 23.82
N ALA A 249 -8.78 -14.43 22.64
CA ALA A 249 -10.03 -14.20 21.90
C ALA A 249 -10.74 -15.52 21.56
N GLU A 250 -9.99 -16.55 21.13
CA GLU A 250 -10.53 -17.89 20.89
C GLU A 250 -11.08 -18.54 22.16
N GLN A 251 -10.37 -18.38 23.29
CA GLN A 251 -10.83 -18.89 24.57
C GLN A 251 -12.18 -18.25 24.94
N ILE A 252 -12.29 -16.92 24.84
CA ILE A 252 -13.54 -16.20 25.11
C ILE A 252 -14.66 -16.71 24.21
N ALA A 253 -14.39 -16.83 22.91
CA ALA A 253 -15.37 -17.29 21.93
C ALA A 253 -15.89 -18.70 22.27
N ARG A 254 -15.00 -19.63 22.61
CA ARG A 254 -15.33 -21.03 22.89
C ARG A 254 -16.03 -21.22 24.24
N GLU A 255 -15.54 -20.58 25.29
CA GLU A 255 -15.98 -20.86 26.67
C GLU A 255 -17.15 -19.98 27.12
N TRP A 256 -17.40 -18.85 26.46
CA TRP A 256 -18.50 -17.94 26.81
C TRP A 256 -19.46 -17.69 25.64
N ASN A 257 -18.98 -17.25 24.47
CA ASN A 257 -19.90 -16.86 23.39
C ASN A 257 -20.65 -18.05 22.76
N VAL A 258 -19.99 -19.17 22.49
CA VAL A 258 -20.65 -20.36 21.92
C VAL A 258 -21.72 -20.90 22.88
N PRO A 259 -21.47 -21.11 24.20
CA PRO A 259 -22.52 -21.52 25.13
C PRO A 259 -23.70 -20.54 25.26
N ASP A 260 -23.46 -19.24 25.09
CA ASP A 260 -24.50 -18.21 25.22
C ASP A 260 -25.36 -18.07 23.96
N SER A 261 -24.75 -18.17 22.77
CA SER A 261 -25.38 -17.81 21.49
C SER A 261 -25.40 -18.95 20.45
N GLY A 262 -24.89 -20.15 20.78
CA GLY A 262 -24.78 -21.32 19.91
C GLY A 262 -23.68 -21.23 18.83
N SER A 263 -23.12 -20.05 18.60
CA SER A 263 -22.01 -19.82 17.66
C SER A 263 -21.23 -18.56 18.01
N ALA A 264 -19.99 -18.48 17.53
CA ALA A 264 -19.14 -17.31 17.69
C ALA A 264 -18.14 -17.20 16.54
N ALA A 265 -17.59 -16.01 16.34
CA ALA A 265 -16.46 -15.79 15.45
C ALA A 265 -15.35 -15.03 16.17
N VAL A 266 -14.10 -15.31 15.82
CA VAL A 266 -12.95 -14.51 16.25
C VAL A 266 -12.59 -13.57 15.12
N THR A 267 -12.49 -12.29 15.45
CA THR A 267 -12.09 -11.24 14.53
C THR A 267 -10.70 -10.72 14.86
N ARG A 268 -9.99 -10.25 13.83
CA ARG A 268 -8.69 -9.57 13.89
C ARG A 268 -8.81 -8.21 13.22
N PHE A 269 -8.20 -7.20 13.80
CA PHE A 269 -8.17 -5.84 13.25
C PHE A 269 -6.94 -5.10 13.79
N ARG A 270 -6.55 -4.02 13.11
CA ARG A 270 -5.43 -3.19 13.54
C ARG A 270 -5.92 -1.81 13.93
N VAL A 271 -5.30 -1.24 14.95
CA VAL A 271 -5.64 0.09 15.48
C VAL A 271 -4.37 0.90 15.62
N LYS A 272 -4.42 2.18 15.26
CA LYS A 272 -3.29 3.11 15.44
C LYS A 272 -2.86 3.17 16.91
N ARG A 273 -1.57 2.94 17.17
CA ARG A 273 -0.98 3.04 18.51
C ARG A 273 -1.15 4.42 19.11
N SER A 274 -1.13 5.47 18.29
CA SER A 274 -1.38 6.84 18.74
C SER A 274 -2.74 7.00 19.42
N PHE A 275 -3.78 6.34 18.91
CA PHE A 275 -5.09 6.28 19.55
C PHE A 275 -5.08 5.39 20.79
N LEU A 276 -4.51 4.18 20.70
CA LEU A 276 -4.46 3.23 21.82
C LEU A 276 -3.67 3.76 23.03
N SER A 277 -2.68 4.64 22.82
CA SER A 277 -1.87 5.23 23.88
C SER A 277 -2.66 6.03 24.92
N LYS A 278 -3.92 6.38 24.63
CA LYS A 278 -4.87 7.00 25.56
C LYS A 278 -5.37 6.04 26.64
N TYR A 279 -5.27 4.73 26.42
CA TYR A 279 -5.85 3.69 27.26
C TYR A 279 -4.76 2.80 27.86
N GLU A 280 -4.97 2.39 29.10
CA GLU A 280 -4.10 1.44 29.78
C GLU A 280 -4.47 0.00 29.40
N ARG A 281 -3.46 -0.83 29.11
CA ARG A 281 -3.64 -2.27 28.96
C ARG A 281 -3.96 -2.91 30.31
N LYS A 282 -4.99 -3.76 30.34
CA LYS A 282 -5.44 -4.45 31.54
C LYS A 282 -5.16 -5.94 31.41
N ILE A 283 -4.58 -6.53 32.45
CA ILE A 283 -4.43 -7.99 32.57
C ILE A 283 -5.60 -8.50 33.42
N VAL A 284 -6.47 -9.30 32.83
CA VAL A 284 -7.71 -9.84 33.42
C VAL A 284 -7.60 -11.36 33.60
N GLY A 285 -6.84 -11.78 34.59
CA GLY A 285 -6.63 -13.19 34.91
C GLY A 285 -5.19 -13.61 34.64
N SER A 286 -4.98 -14.46 33.64
CA SER A 286 -3.62 -14.91 33.29
C SER A 286 -2.81 -13.78 32.65
N ARG A 287 -1.48 -13.92 32.62
CA ARG A 287 -0.59 -12.92 32.00
C ARG A 287 -0.88 -12.70 30.51
N GLU A 288 -1.50 -13.67 29.85
CA GLU A 288 -1.88 -13.60 28.42
C GLU A 288 -3.29 -13.05 28.20
N HIS A 289 -4.08 -12.89 29.28
CA HIS A 289 -5.42 -12.31 29.25
C HIS A 289 -5.32 -10.79 29.32
N GLU A 290 -4.84 -10.19 28.24
CA GLU A 290 -4.65 -8.75 28.15
C GLU A 290 -5.67 -8.10 27.20
N GLU A 291 -6.26 -7.00 27.66
CA GLU A 291 -7.32 -6.29 26.95
C GLU A 291 -7.28 -4.77 27.18
N TYR A 292 -7.93 -4.02 26.28
CA TYR A 292 -8.19 -2.60 26.47
C TYR A 292 -9.63 -2.37 26.93
N TRP A 293 -9.83 -1.34 27.75
CA TRP A 293 -11.15 -0.90 28.19
C TRP A 293 -11.52 0.40 27.48
N ILE A 294 -12.16 0.21 26.33
CA ILE A 294 -12.76 1.15 25.38
C ILE A 294 -14.02 1.93 25.82
N PRO A 295 -14.07 3.18 26.32
CA PRO A 295 -15.37 3.82 26.58
C PRO A 295 -16.26 3.79 25.33
N ALA A 296 -17.54 3.42 25.49
CA ALA A 296 -18.44 3.27 24.36
C ALA A 296 -18.62 4.60 23.59
N GLU A 297 -18.52 5.75 24.28
CA GLU A 297 -18.51 7.07 23.64
C GLU A 297 -17.31 7.30 22.70
N ASP A 298 -16.19 6.61 22.91
CA ASP A 298 -14.98 6.74 22.09
C ASP A 298 -14.99 5.79 20.89
N LEU A 299 -16.02 4.95 20.72
CA LEU A 299 -16.06 3.93 19.67
C LEU A 299 -16.08 4.54 18.26
N ASP A 300 -16.69 5.70 18.08
CA ASP A 300 -16.64 6.42 16.80
C ASP A 300 -15.21 6.89 16.49
N GLU A 301 -14.44 7.31 17.51
CA GLU A 301 -13.03 7.65 17.33
C GLU A 301 -12.17 6.40 17.11
N PHE A 302 -12.45 5.32 17.83
CA PHE A 302 -11.85 4.02 17.62
C PHE A 302 -12.00 3.57 16.17
N ASN A 303 -13.23 3.64 15.62
CA ASN A 303 -13.53 3.28 14.24
C ASN A 303 -12.75 4.13 13.22
N ARG A 304 -12.53 5.42 13.49
CA ARG A 304 -11.68 6.29 12.65
C ARG A 304 -10.19 5.96 12.73
N ASN A 305 -9.78 5.18 13.73
CA ASN A 305 -8.39 4.76 13.96
C ASN A 305 -8.15 3.27 13.66
N LEU A 306 -9.16 2.57 13.12
CA LEU A 306 -8.96 1.27 12.49
C LEU A 306 -8.04 1.43 11.28
N ASP A 307 -7.12 0.47 11.14
CA ASP A 307 -6.22 0.37 10.00
C ASP A 307 -6.55 -0.88 9.18
N GLY A 308 -7.31 -0.67 8.09
CA GLY A 308 -7.85 -1.75 7.27
C GLY A 308 -9.17 -2.34 7.79
N PRO A 309 -9.66 -3.43 7.17
CA PRO A 309 -10.92 -4.07 7.55
C PRO A 309 -10.79 -4.93 8.82
N ILE A 310 -11.94 -5.25 9.42
CA ILE A 310 -12.09 -6.26 10.46
C ILE A 310 -12.19 -7.62 9.78
N GLU A 311 -11.25 -8.52 10.07
CA GLU A 311 -11.15 -9.82 9.42
C GLU A 311 -11.72 -10.91 10.32
N VAL A 312 -12.57 -11.78 9.79
CA VAL A 312 -12.97 -13.01 10.49
C VAL A 312 -11.91 -14.06 10.27
N ILE A 313 -11.20 -14.45 11.34
CA ILE A 313 -10.09 -15.42 11.27
C ILE A 313 -10.51 -16.81 11.73
N LYS A 314 -11.62 -16.94 12.47
CA LYS A 314 -12.15 -18.23 12.94
C LYS A 314 -13.65 -18.17 13.18
N GLN A 315 -14.35 -19.27 12.90
CA GLN A 315 -15.76 -19.46 13.29
C GLN A 315 -15.90 -20.73 14.14
N LEU A 316 -16.72 -20.66 15.17
CA LEU A 316 -17.01 -21.73 16.11
C LEU A 316 -18.53 -21.93 16.21
N GLN A 317 -18.96 -23.17 16.40
CA GLN A 317 -20.36 -23.54 16.58
C GLN A 317 -20.47 -24.58 17.71
N GLU A 318 -21.63 -24.62 18.34
CA GLU A 318 -21.98 -25.66 19.30
C GLU A 318 -22.05 -27.02 18.59
N THR A 319 -21.35 -28.01 19.13
CA THR A 319 -21.28 -29.39 18.60
C THR A 319 -22.45 -30.24 19.04
#